data_AF-A0A4Q2Y6T2-F1
#
_entry.id   AF-A0A4Q2Y6T2-F1
#
_cell.length_a   1.000
_cell.length_b   1.000
_cell.length_c   1.000
_cell.angle_alpha   90.00
_cell.angle_beta   90.00
_cell.angle_gamma   90.00
#
_symmetry.space_group_name_H-M   'P 1'
#
loop_
_entity.id
_entity.type
_entity.pdbx_description
1 polymer ?
#
loop_
_entity_poly.entity_id
_entity_poly.type
_entity_poly.pdbx_seq_one_letter_code
_entity_poly.pdbx_strand_id
1 'polypeptide(L)' 'MEEAERVMYACLRRGLNFKITMGCILTLTPSLVLTEEELMLAFGILDEALAEVTARASGSRDETVS' A
#
# COMPACT_ATOMS: atom_id res chain seq x y z
N MET A 1 -5.16 11.41 2.66
CA MET A 1 -6.17 10.32 2.73
C MET A 1 -6.24 9.61 1.40
N GLU A 2 -6.22 10.37 0.31
CA GLU A 2 -6.05 9.87 -1.05
C GLU A 2 -4.81 8.98 -1.24
N GLU A 3 -3.68 9.30 -0.60
CA GLU A 3 -2.46 8.49 -0.71
C GLU A 3 -2.62 7.11 -0.09
N ALA A 4 -3.29 7.02 1.06
CA ALA A 4 -3.55 5.75 1.74
C ALA A 4 -4.49 4.86 0.91
N GLU A 5 -5.53 5.44 0.31
CA GLU A 5 -6.41 4.74 -0.62
C GLU A 5 -5.65 4.28 -1.88
N ARG A 6 -4.74 5.10 -2.42
CA ARG A 6 -3.90 4.73 -3.56
C ARG A 6 -3.00 3.55 -3.24
N VAL A 7 -2.38 3.52 -2.05
CA VAL A 7 -1.59 2.37 -1.58
C VAL A 7 -2.47 1.13 -1.44
N MET A 8 -3.68 1.26 -0.89
CA MET A 8 -4.64 0.14 -0.79
C MET A 8 -4.98 -0.43 -2.18
N TYR A 9 -5.34 0.42 -3.14
CA TYR A 9 -5.64 -0.04 -4.50
C TYR A 9 -4.41 -0.66 -5.17
N ALA A 10 -3.21 -0.13 -4.93
CA ALA A 10 -1.96 -0.70 -5.45
C ALA A 10 -1.66 -2.09 -4.88
N CYS A 11 -1.96 -2.33 -3.60
CA CYS A 11 -1.86 -3.64 -2.96
C CYS A 11 -2.93 -4.61 -3.48
N LEU A 12 -4.18 -4.13 -3.63
CA LEU A 12 -5.30 -4.95 -4.11
C LEU A 12 -5.04 -5.48 -5.53
N ARG A 13 -4.48 -4.66 -6.42
CA ARG A 13 -4.08 -5.10 -7.78
C ARG A 13 -3.02 -6.20 -7.77
N ARG A 14 -2.21 -6.28 -6.72
CA ARG A 14 -1.14 -7.28 -6.53
C ARG A 14 -1.61 -8.50 -5.74
N GLY A 15 -2.90 -8.57 -5.40
CA GLY A 15 -3.49 -9.72 -4.70
C GLY A 15 -3.49 -9.62 -3.18
N LEU A 16 -3.06 -8.47 -2.61
CA LEU A 16 -3.10 -8.25 -1.16
C LEU A 16 -4.32 -7.41 -0.79
N ASN A 17 -5.27 -8.03 -0.09
CA ASN A 17 -6.47 -7.35 0.42
C ASN A 17 -6.37 -7.13 1.93
N PHE A 18 -6.56 -5.89 2.37
CA PHE A 18 -6.62 -5.50 3.77
C PHE A 18 -7.56 -4.29 3.93
N LYS A 19 -7.95 -4.04 5.18
CA LYS A 19 -8.76 -2.88 5.54
C LYS A 19 -7.88 -1.75 6.09
N ILE A 20 -8.10 -0.53 5.61
CA ILE A 20 -7.55 0.67 6.22
C ILE A 20 -8.53 1.18 7.28
N THR A 21 -8.02 1.43 8.48
CA THR A 21 -8.77 2.02 9.59
C THR A 21 -8.16 3.38 9.96
N MET A 22 -8.98 4.34 10.41
CA MET A 22 -8.53 5.69 10.80
C MET A 22 -7.59 6.39 9.78
N GLY A 23 -7.76 6.12 8.49
CA GLY A 23 -7.02 6.79 7.42
C GLY A 23 -5.55 6.34 7.21
N CYS A 24 -4.96 5.53 8.08
CA CYS A 24 -3.58 5.05 7.92
C CYS A 24 -3.22 3.74 8.66
N ILE A 25 -4.18 3.09 9.33
CA ILE A 25 -3.91 1.87 10.09
C ILE A 25 -4.19 0.65 9.21
N LEU A 26 -3.16 -0.14 8.95
CA LEU A 26 -3.24 -1.44 8.29
C LEU A 26 -3.60 -2.51 9.33
N THR A 27 -4.84 -3.00 9.29
CA THR A 27 -5.23 -4.15 10.10
C THR A 27 -4.96 -5.43 9.32
N LEU A 28 -3.81 -6.04 9.57
CA LEU A 28 -3.51 -7.40 9.12
C LEU A 28 -4.04 -8.37 10.17
N THR A 29 -5.13 -9.06 9.87
CA THR A 29 -5.58 -10.24 10.64
C THR A 29 -5.15 -11.49 9.86
N PRO A 30 -3.86 -11.86 9.89
CA PRO A 30 -3.46 -13.11 9.28
C PRO A 30 -4.22 -14.25 9.96
N SER A 31 -4.70 -15.21 9.18
CA SER A 31 -5.19 -16.47 9.73
C SER A 31 -4.08 -17.10 10.58
N LEU A 32 -4.42 -17.80 11.67
CA LEU A 32 -3.46 -18.52 12.53
C LEU A 32 -2.60 -19.59 11.79
N VAL A 33 -2.82 -19.75 10.48
CA VAL A 33 -2.23 -20.74 9.58
C VAL A 33 -1.26 -20.10 8.56
N LEU A 34 -1.11 -18.77 8.52
CA LEU A 34 -0.24 -18.10 7.55
C LEU A 34 1.24 -18.48 7.76
N THR A 35 1.96 -18.81 6.69
CA THR A 35 3.41 -19.09 6.75
C THR A 35 4.22 -17.80 6.77
N GLU A 36 5.47 -17.88 7.23
CA GLU A 36 6.40 -16.75 7.19
C GLU A 36 6.65 -16.27 5.75
N GLU A 37 6.65 -17.19 4.78
CA GLU A 37 6.82 -16.89 3.36
C GLU A 37 5.65 -16.10 2.79
N GLU A 38 4.42 -16.46 3.17
CA GLU A 38 3.21 -15.71 2.79
C GLU A 38 3.21 -14.31 3.41
N LEU A 39 3.72 -14.17 4.63
CA LEU A 39 3.87 -12.88 5.30
C LEU A 39 4.93 -12.02 4.62
N MET A 40 6.09 -12.59 4.26
CA MET A 40 7.15 -11.94 3.50
C MET A 40 6.64 -11.46 2.13
N LEU A 41 5.84 -12.27 1.45
CA LEU A 41 5.19 -11.88 0.19
C LEU A 41 4.25 -10.68 0.39
N ALA A 42 3.42 -10.70 1.44
CA ALA A 42 2.53 -9.59 1.76
C ALA A 42 3.30 -8.29 2.03
N PHE A 43 4.41 -8.36 2.77
CA PHE A 43 5.26 -7.20 3.01
C PHE A 43 5.95 -6.70 1.75
N GLY A 44 6.41 -7.59 0.87
CA GLY A 44 6.97 -7.20 -0.43
C GLY A 44 5.97 -6.43 -1.29
N ILE A 45 4.72 -6.90 -1.36
CA ILE A 45 3.64 -6.21 -2.07
C ILE A 45 3.38 -4.82 -1.48
N LEU A 46 3.39 -4.71 -0.15
CA LEU A 46 3.17 -3.45 0.54
C LEU A 46 4.31 -2.45 0.26
N ASP A 47 5.56 -2.90 0.29
CA ASP A 47 6.73 -2.06 0.03
C ASP A 47 6.74 -1.54 -1.42
N GLU A 48 6.46 -2.41 -2.40
CA GLU A 48 6.30 -2.00 -3.79
C GLU A 48 5.19 -0.97 -3.98
N ALA A 49 4.04 -1.17 -3.33
CA ALA A 49 2.91 -0.25 -3.41
C ALA A 49 3.25 1.12 -2.79
N LEU A 50 3.97 1.14 -1.67
CA LEU A 50 4.45 2.38 -1.04
C LEU A 50 5.49 3.08 -1.93
N ALA A 51 6.44 2.35 -2.50
CA ALA A 51 7.43 2.89 -3.42
C ALA A 51 6.77 3.49 -4.68
N GLU A 52 5.78 2.82 -5.27
CA GLU A 52 5.02 3.32 -6.42
C GLU A 52 4.32 4.65 -6.12
N VAL A 53 3.65 4.74 -4.97
CA VAL A 53 2.89 5.94 -4.59
C VAL A 53 3.82 7.09 -4.20
N THR A 54 4.91 6.81 -3.48
CA THR A 54 5.88 7.82 -3.06
C THR A 54 6.70 8.36 -4.23
N ALA A 55 7.16 7.49 -5.15
CA ALA A 55 7.88 7.92 -6.36
C ALA A 55 7.02 8.87 -7.21
N ARG A 56 5.71 8.61 -7.32
CA ARG A 56 4.75 9.48 -7.99
C ARG A 56 4.47 10.79 -7.24
N ALA A 57 4.52 10.80 -5.91
CA ALA A 57 4.36 12.02 -5.13
C ALA A 57 5.51 13.00 -5.33
N SER A 58 6.74 12.50 -5.49
CA SER A 58 7.92 13.31 -5.86
C SER A 58 7.87 13.87 -7.28
N GLY A 59 7.06 13.29 -8.18
CA GLY A 59 6.86 13.77 -9.56
C GLY A 59 5.74 14.79 -9.74
N SER A 60 5.04 15.21 -8.67
CA SER A 60 3.86 16.09 -8.73
C SER A 60 4.11 17.51 -8.16
N ARG A 61 5.37 17.92 -7.97
CA ARG A 61 5.74 19.27 -7.51
C ARG A 61 6.20 20.22 -8.61
N ASP A 62 6.14 19.78 -9.86
CA ASP A 62 6.33 20.64 -11.03
C ASP A 62 4.97 20.68 -11.75
N GLU A 63 4.56 21.82 -12.31
CA GLU A 63 3.27 22.08 -13.01
C GLU A 63 2.07 22.36 -12.07
N THR A 64 1.77 23.58 -11.60
CA THR A 64 1.39 24.77 -12.39
C THR A 64 1.40 26.02 -11.51
N VAL A 65 2.41 26.88 -11.67
CA VAL A 65 2.24 28.34 -11.58
C VAL A 65 2.20 28.82 -13.02
N SER A 66 1.02 29.18 -13.51
CA SER A 66 0.84 30.14 -14.59
C SER A 66 -0.56 30.74 -14.56
#